data_AF-A0A671XE52-F1
#
_entry.id   AF-A0A671XE52-F1
#
_cell.length_a   1.000
_cell.length_b   1.000
_cell.length_c   1.000
_cell.angle_alpha   90.00
_cell.angle_beta   90.00
_cell.angle_gamma   90.00
#
_symmetry.space_group_name_H-M   'P 1'
#
loop_
_entity.id
_entity.type
_entity.pdbx_description
1 polymer ?
#
loop_
_entity_poly.entity_id
_entity_poly.type
_entity_poly.pdbx_seq_one_letter_code
_entity_poly.pdbx_strand_id
1 'polypeptide(L)'
;MSDHIEEKIKNYRTAPFDARFPNTNQTRNCYQNYLDFHRCNKALTAREQDAAPCDWYQRVYKSLCPISWVQQNKNNWFSWRS
;
A
#
# COMPACT_ATOMS: atom_id res chain seq x y z
N MET A 1 0.22 -18.26 8.11
CA MET A 1 0.19 -17.10 7.18
C MET A 1 0.54 -15.78 7.86
N SER A 2 0.29 -15.60 9.17
CA SER A 2 0.70 -14.42 9.94
C SER A 2 2.22 -14.26 10.03
N ASP A 3 2.91 -15.35 10.35
CA ASP A 3 4.33 -15.31 10.77
C ASP A 3 5.24 -14.83 9.63
N HIS A 4 4.91 -15.19 8.40
CA HIS A 4 5.68 -14.81 7.22
C HIS A 4 5.51 -13.33 6.82
N ILE A 5 4.38 -12.71 7.18
CA ILE A 5 4.14 -11.27 6.98
C ILE A 5 4.89 -10.48 8.05
N GLU A 6 4.87 -10.96 9.29
CA GLU A 6 5.52 -10.30 10.42
C GLU A 6 7.04 -10.24 10.26
N GLU A 7 7.67 -11.34 9.81
CA GLU A 7 9.10 -11.34 9.48
C GLU A 7 9.45 -10.38 8.34
N LYS A 8 8.59 -10.29 7.31
CA LYS A 8 8.76 -9.35 6.20
C LYS A 8 8.67 -7.90 6.65
N ILE A 9 7.78 -7.60 7.59
CA ILE A 9 7.64 -6.28 8.19
C ILE A 9 8.87 -5.93 9.05
N LYS A 10 9.36 -6.90 9.84
CA LYS A 10 10.54 -6.72 10.71
C LYS A 10 11.81 -6.44 9.91
N ASN A 11 11.99 -7.12 8.78
CA ASN A 11 13.14 -6.96 7.90
C ASN A 11 12.91 -5.96 6.75
N TYR A 12 11.82 -5.19 6.79
CA TYR A 12 11.47 -4.25 5.73
C TYR A 12 12.46 -3.08 5.66
N ARG A 13 13.08 -2.87 4.50
CA ARG A 13 13.93 -1.71 4.21
C ARG A 13 13.28 -0.76 3.20
N THR A 14 12.77 -1.31 2.11
CA THR A 14 12.10 -0.59 1.02
C THR A 14 11.10 -1.52 0.34
N ALA A 15 10.27 -0.97 -0.55
CA ALA A 15 9.31 -1.76 -1.31
C ALA A 15 10.06 -2.77 -2.20
N PRO A 16 9.73 -4.08 -2.13
CA PRO A 16 10.35 -5.07 -2.98
C PRO A 16 9.87 -4.94 -4.42
N PHE A 17 10.57 -5.59 -5.35
CA PHE A 17 10.11 -5.72 -6.73
C PHE A 17 8.76 -6.45 -6.78
N ASP A 18 7.81 -5.88 -7.52
CA ASP A 18 6.49 -6.46 -7.76
C ASP A 18 6.35 -6.81 -9.25
N ALA A 19 6.29 -8.11 -9.55
CA ALA A 19 6.17 -8.61 -10.92
C ALA A 19 4.89 -8.15 -11.64
N ARG A 20 3.87 -7.68 -10.91
CA ARG A 20 2.64 -7.08 -11.51
C ARG A 20 2.91 -5.70 -12.12
N PHE A 21 3.97 -5.03 -11.67
CA PHE A 21 4.37 -3.69 -12.11
C PHE A 21 5.84 -3.69 -12.53
N PRO A 22 6.23 -4.41 -13.60
CA PRO A 22 7.64 -4.59 -13.97
C PRO A 22 8.26 -3.37 -14.66
N ASN A 23 7.44 -2.45 -15.15
CA ASN A 23 7.88 -1.30 -15.94
C ASN A 23 8.41 -0.16 -15.05
N THR A 24 9.21 0.74 -15.62
CA THR A 24 9.75 1.93 -14.92
C THR A 24 8.63 2.82 -14.33
N ASN A 25 7.47 2.91 -14.98
CA ASN A 25 6.34 3.67 -14.46
C ASN A 25 5.65 2.93 -13.29
N GLN A 26 5.97 3.35 -12.06
CA GLN A 26 5.46 2.78 -10.82
C GLN A 26 4.18 3.45 -10.27
N THR A 27 3.55 4.35 -11.04
CA THR A 27 2.34 5.08 -10.60
C THR A 27 1.23 4.13 -10.17
N ARG A 28 0.96 3.09 -10.97
CA ARG A 28 -0.09 2.09 -10.67
C ARG A 28 0.24 1.25 -9.43
N ASN A 29 1.53 0.98 -9.19
CA ASN A 29 1.99 0.25 -8.01
C ASN A 29 1.72 1.04 -6.72
N CYS A 30 2.12 2.33 -6.73
CA CYS A 30 1.81 3.26 -5.65
C CYS A 30 0.29 3.33 -5.39
N TYR A 31 -0.50 3.56 -6.43
CA TYR A 31 -1.96 3.70 -6.29
C TYR A 31 -2.63 2.43 -5.76
N GLN A 32 -2.26 1.26 -6.28
CA GLN A 32 -2.84 -0.01 -5.84
C GLN A 32 -2.58 -0.26 -4.36
N ASN A 33 -1.34 -0.07 -3.89
CA ASN A 33 -1.01 -0.26 -2.47
C ASN A 33 -1.68 0.78 -1.55
N TYR A 34 -1.84 2.02 -2.02
CA TYR A 34 -2.60 3.03 -1.28
C TYR A 34 -4.07 2.62 -1.10
N LEU A 35 -4.72 2.14 -2.18
CA LEU A 35 -6.08 1.63 -2.08
C LEU A 35 -6.19 0.39 -1.20
N ASP A 36 -5.25 -0.55 -1.33
CA ASP A 36 -5.25 -1.80 -0.57
C ASP A 36 -5.11 -1.54 0.92
N PHE A 37 -4.25 -0.60 1.33
CA PHE A 37 -4.17 -0.16 2.73
C PHE A 37 -5.51 0.36 3.24
N HIS A 38 -6.13 1.31 2.53
CA HIS A 38 -7.38 1.92 3.01
C HIS A 38 -8.56 0.95 2.98
N ARG A 39 -8.61 0.02 2.00
CA ARG A 39 -9.63 -1.03 1.94
C ARG A 39 -9.44 -2.05 3.05
N CYS A 40 -8.21 -2.52 3.25
CA CYS A 40 -7.84 -3.45 4.33
C CYS A 40 -8.18 -2.84 5.69
N ASN A 41 -7.71 -1.62 5.96
CA ASN A 41 -7.93 -0.96 7.24
C ASN A 41 -9.42 -0.73 7.50
N LYS A 42 -10.19 -0.29 6.48
CA LYS A 42 -11.64 -0.13 6.60
C LYS A 42 -12.34 -1.46 6.89
N ALA A 43 -11.96 -2.53 6.20
CA ALA A 43 -12.56 -3.85 6.38
C ALA A 43 -12.28 -4.45 7.76
N LEU A 44 -11.05 -4.31 8.28
CA LEU A 44 -10.67 -4.85 9.59
C LEU A 44 -11.22 -3.99 10.74
N THR A 45 -11.19 -2.66 10.62
CA THR A 45 -11.81 -1.76 11.61
C THR A 45 -13.31 -2.01 11.72
N ALA A 46 -14.01 -2.24 10.60
CA ALA A 46 -15.44 -2.56 10.61
C ALA A 46 -15.77 -3.92 11.26
N ARG A 47 -14.76 -4.81 11.39
CA ARG A 47 -14.89 -6.13 12.03
C ARG A 47 -14.27 -6.16 13.43
N GLU A 48 -13.78 -5.03 13.93
CA GLU A 48 -13.05 -4.92 15.21
C GLU A 48 -11.86 -5.89 15.30
N GLN A 49 -11.18 -6.13 14.17
CA GLN A 49 -10.01 -7.01 14.07
C GLN A 49 -8.71 -6.19 14.03
N ASP A 50 -7.60 -6.86 14.39
CA ASP A 50 -6.27 -6.26 14.34
C ASP A 50 -5.90 -5.83 12.92
N ALA A 51 -5.48 -4.57 12.78
CA ALA A 51 -5.08 -3.96 11.52
C ALA A 51 -3.62 -4.23 11.14
N ALA A 52 -2.84 -4.92 11.98
CA ALA A 52 -1.46 -5.30 11.71
C ALA A 52 -1.22 -5.92 10.30
N PRO A 53 -2.11 -6.74 9.73
CA PRO A 53 -1.93 -7.26 8.37
C PRO A 53 -1.92 -6.16 7.29
N CYS A 54 -2.53 -5.01 7.54
CA CYS A 54 -2.57 -3.89 6.60
C CYS A 54 -1.28 -3.06 6.61
N ASP A 55 -0.44 -3.19 7.63
CA ASP A 55 0.78 -2.39 7.79
C ASP A 55 1.79 -2.61 6.67
N TRP A 56 1.78 -3.81 6.07
CA TRP A 56 2.57 -4.09 4.87
C TRP A 56 2.26 -3.09 3.75
N TYR A 57 0.99 -2.95 3.39
CA TYR A 57 0.55 -2.01 2.35
C TYR A 57 0.91 -0.58 2.72
N GLN A 58 0.81 -0.24 4.02
CA GLN A 58 1.19 1.08 4.51
C GLN A 58 2.65 1.42 4.23
N ARG A 59 3.56 0.49 4.54
CA ARG A 59 5.00 0.66 4.31
C ARG A 59 5.31 0.77 2.82
N VAL A 60 4.68 -0.06 2.00
CA VAL A 60 4.90 -0.07 0.55
C VAL A 60 4.44 1.23 -0.11
N TYR A 61 3.20 1.67 0.10
CA TYR A 61 2.75 2.90 -0.56
C TYR A 61 3.51 4.13 -0.06
N LYS A 62 3.89 4.20 1.23
CA LYS A 62 4.73 5.30 1.74
C LYS A 62 6.13 5.33 1.13
N SER A 63 6.64 4.18 0.68
CA SER A 63 7.96 4.09 0.03
C SER A 63 7.90 4.45 -1.45
N LEU A 64 6.77 4.20 -2.13
CA LEU A 64 6.61 4.40 -3.57
C LEU A 64 5.95 5.73 -3.94
N CYS A 65 5.00 6.20 -3.14
CA CYS A 65 4.17 7.34 -3.49
C CYS A 65 4.84 8.67 -3.10
N PRO A 66 4.81 9.69 -3.98
CA PRO A 66 5.14 11.06 -3.60
C PRO A 66 4.27 11.54 -2.43
N ILE A 67 4.86 12.23 -1.46
CA ILE A 67 4.14 12.74 -0.27
C ILE A 67 2.98 13.65 -0.67
N SER A 68 3.16 14.45 -1.73
CA SER A 68 2.12 15.32 -2.26
C SER A 68 0.87 14.55 -2.68
N TRP A 69 1.00 13.34 -3.23
CA TRP A 69 -0.14 12.51 -3.65
C TRP A 69 -0.90 11.94 -2.45
N VAL A 70 -0.18 11.56 -1.40
CA VAL A 70 -0.78 11.01 -0.18
C VAL A 70 -1.52 12.10 0.61
N GLN A 71 -1.00 13.32 0.63
CA GLN A 71 -1.63 14.46 1.30
C GLN A 71 -2.79 15.06 0.49
N GLN A 72 -2.71 15.03 -0.84
CA GLN A 72 -3.74 15.58 -1.72
C GLN A 72 -4.92 14.59 -1.81
N ASN A 73 -5.93 14.87 -0.99
CA ASN A 73 -7.17 14.11 -0.84
C ASN A 73 -7.71 13.48 -2.13
N LYS A 74 -7.95 12.15 -2.05
CA LYS A 74 -8.83 11.18 -2.75
C LYS A 74 -9.48 11.49 -4.13
N ASN A 75 -9.71 12.74 -4.49
CA ASN A 75 -10.53 13.14 -5.63
C ASN A 75 -9.75 13.25 -6.95
N ASN A 76 -8.42 13.38 -6.91
CA ASN A 76 -7.61 13.51 -8.13
C ASN A 76 -6.93 12.21 -8.61
N TRP A 77 -7.09 11.11 -7.88
CA TRP A 77 -6.49 9.82 -8.24
C TRP A 77 -7.15 9.19 -9.48
N PHE A 78 -8.37 9.61 -9.83
CA PHE A 78 -9.08 9.14 -11.03
C PHE A 78 -8.40 9.54 -12.34
N SER A 79 -7.53 10.56 -12.36
CA SER A 79 -6.77 10.91 -13.58
C SER A 79 -5.59 9.96 -13.85
N TRP A 80 -5.21 9.11 -12.89
CA TRP A 80 -4.04 8.22 -12.98
C TRP A 80 -4.43 6.76 -13.31
N ARG A 81 -5.69 6.53 -13.69
CA ARG A 81 -6.22 5.21 -14.09
C ARG A 81 -6.04 4.92 -15.59
N SER A 82 -5.61 5.91 -16.38
CA SER A 82 -5.28 5.77 -17.80
C SER A 82 -3.92 5.11 -18.02
#